data_AF-A0A0A0JW94-F1
#
_entry.id   AF-A0A0A0JW94-F1
#
_cell.length_a   1.000
_cell.length_b   1.000
_cell.length_c   1.000
_cell.angle_alpha   90.00
_cell.angle_beta   90.00
_cell.angle_gamma   90.00
#
_symmetry.space_group_name_H-M   'P 1'
#
loop_
_entity.id
_entity.type
_entity.pdbx_description
1 polymer ?
#
loop_
_entity_poly.entity_id
_entity_poly.type
_entity_poly.pdbx_seq_one_letter_code
_entity_poly.pdbx_strand_id
1 'polypeptide(L)'
;MNPSEPDMRVVLRTHLTRAIKHRDALAAGALRSTLGAIDNAEALTAQEVTPTAGDGPIAGATTGLGSSETQRRVLSPQDVVALVEAEIAERRAASEEIEEAGRPDRAADLRREADVIEAALRFP
;
A
#
# COMPACT_ATOMS: atom_id res chain seq x y z
N MET A 1 1.08 -16.72 -18.89
CA MET A 1 0.64 -15.32 -18.72
C MET A 1 -0.87 -15.37 -18.64
N ASN A 2 -1.47 -15.46 -17.45
CA ASN A 2 -2.92 -15.55 -17.33
C ASN A 2 -3.50 -14.16 -17.65
N PRO A 3 -4.26 -13.99 -18.75
CA PRO A 3 -5.07 -12.80 -18.91
C PRO A 3 -6.28 -12.93 -17.98
N SER A 4 -6.66 -11.85 -17.31
CA SER A 4 -7.97 -11.55 -16.71
C SER A 4 -8.09 -11.38 -15.20
N GLU A 5 -7.01 -11.41 -14.41
CA GLU A 5 -7.09 -10.75 -13.09
C GLU A 5 -7.12 -9.22 -13.32
N PRO A 6 -8.17 -8.51 -12.84
CA PRO A 6 -8.23 -7.08 -13.02
C PRO A 6 -7.04 -6.43 -12.30
N ASP A 7 -6.39 -5.48 -12.97
CA ASP A 7 -5.29 -4.73 -12.38
C ASP A 7 -5.77 -4.10 -11.07
N MET A 8 -5.12 -4.44 -9.95
CA MET A 8 -5.48 -3.96 -8.61
C MET A 8 -5.59 -2.43 -8.57
N ARG A 9 -4.80 -1.70 -9.37
CA ARG A 9 -4.92 -0.24 -9.48
C ARG A 9 -6.27 0.20 -10.05
N VAL A 10 -6.82 -0.55 -11.02
CA VAL A 10 -8.15 -0.31 -11.59
C VAL A 10 -9.23 -0.59 -10.55
N VAL A 11 -9.08 -1.65 -9.76
CA VAL A 11 -9.99 -2.00 -8.65
C VAL A 11 -10.01 -0.88 -7.62
N LEU A 12 -8.84 -0.47 -7.12
CA LEU A 12 -8.71 0.63 -6.15
C LEU A 12 -9.30 1.94 -6.68
N ARG A 13 -9.07 2.29 -7.95
CA ARG A 13 -9.67 3.48 -8.58
C ARG A 13 -11.19 3.38 -8.71
N THR A 14 -11.72 2.18 -8.96
CA THR A 14 -13.17 1.93 -8.99
C THR A 14 -13.78 2.13 -7.62
N HIS A 15 -13.17 1.57 -6.58
CA HIS A 15 -13.59 1.79 -5.19
C HIS A 15 -13.48 3.27 -4.79
N LEU A 16 -12.42 3.97 -5.21
CA LEU A 16 -12.25 5.40 -4.95
C LEU A 16 -13.37 6.22 -5.57
N THR A 17 -13.73 5.90 -6.82
CA THR A 17 -14.85 6.56 -7.51
C THR A 17 -16.16 6.35 -6.76
N ARG A 18 -16.41 5.14 -6.24
CA ARG A 18 -17.59 4.85 -5.40
C ARG A 18 -17.56 5.66 -4.10
N ALA A 19 -16.43 5.67 -3.39
CA ALA A 19 -16.26 6.42 -2.14
C ALA A 19 -16.54 7.93 -2.33
N ILE A 20 -16.01 8.52 -3.41
CA ILE A 20 -16.27 9.93 -3.75
C ILE A 20 -17.77 10.16 -4.02
N LYS A 21 -18.42 9.29 -4.78
CA LYS A 21 -19.86 9.40 -5.07
C LYS A 21 -20.72 9.34 -3.80
N HIS A 22 -20.34 8.50 -2.85
CA HIS A 22 -21.00 8.38 -1.55
C HIS A 22 -20.56 9.42 -0.51
N ARG A 23 -19.65 10.34 -0.88
CA ARG A 23 -19.08 11.37 0.00
C ARG A 23 -18.37 10.79 1.24
N ASP A 24 -17.80 9.61 1.09
CA ASP A 24 -17.03 8.94 2.13
C ASP A 24 -15.58 9.42 2.10
N ALA A 25 -15.30 10.49 2.85
CA ALA A 25 -13.99 11.13 2.87
C ALA A 25 -12.88 10.21 3.40
N LEU A 26 -13.19 9.40 4.42
CA LEU A 26 -12.24 8.48 5.03
C LEU A 26 -11.88 7.36 4.05
N ALA A 27 -12.87 6.73 3.41
CA ALA A 27 -12.62 5.71 2.39
C ALA A 27 -11.82 6.29 1.21
N ALA A 28 -12.19 7.49 0.74
CA ALA A 28 -11.48 8.15 -0.35
C ALA A 28 -10.05 8.55 0.02
N GLY A 29 -9.79 8.89 1.29
CA GLY A 29 -8.45 9.17 1.82
C GLY A 29 -7.57 7.92 1.82
N ALA A 30 -8.08 6.83 2.41
CA ALA A 30 -7.39 5.54 2.46
C ALA A 30 -7.00 5.05 1.05
N LEU A 31 -7.95 5.02 0.12
CA LEU A 31 -7.74 4.52 -1.24
C LEU A 31 -6.74 5.39 -2.04
N ARG A 32 -6.73 6.71 -1.85
CA ARG A 32 -5.72 7.58 -2.47
C ARG A 32 -4.34 7.35 -1.87
N SER A 33 -4.26 7.18 -0.55
CA SER A 33 -3.01 6.89 0.14
C SER A 33 -2.39 5.60 -0.38
N THR A 34 -3.18 4.52 -0.50
CA THR A 34 -2.73 3.23 -1.01
C THR A 34 -2.29 3.32 -2.47
N LEU A 35 -3.04 4.02 -3.33
CA LEU A 35 -2.61 4.28 -4.72
C LEU A 35 -1.26 5.02 -4.77
N GLY A 36 -1.08 6.03 -3.91
CA GLY A 36 0.19 6.75 -3.80
C GLY A 36 1.34 5.88 -3.31
N ALA A 37 1.10 4.94 -2.38
CA ALA A 37 2.10 3.99 -1.93
C ALA A 37 2.57 3.06 -3.06
N ILE A 38 1.64 2.59 -3.90
CA ILE A 38 1.96 1.81 -5.11
C ILE A 38 2.81 2.66 -6.08
N ASP A 39 2.37 3.87 -6.40
CA ASP A 39 3.07 4.77 -7.31
C ASP A 39 4.50 5.09 -6.79
N ASN A 40 4.65 5.27 -5.48
CA ASN A 40 5.94 5.51 -4.81
C ASN A 40 6.86 4.29 -4.87
N ALA A 41 6.33 3.09 -4.61
CA ALA A 41 7.11 1.85 -4.71
C ALA A 41 7.64 1.62 -6.13
N GLU A 42 6.83 1.90 -7.15
CA GLU A 42 7.28 1.87 -8.55
C GLU A 42 8.37 2.90 -8.85
N ALA A 43 8.24 4.10 -8.30
CA ALA A 43 9.23 5.17 -8.47
C ALA A 43 10.58 4.85 -7.79
N LEU A 44 10.56 4.22 -6.61
CA LEU A 44 11.77 3.77 -5.91
C LEU A 44 12.47 2.67 -6.70
N THR A 45 11.73 1.67 -7.19
CA THR A 45 12.28 0.61 -8.07
C THR A 45 12.93 1.21 -9.33
N ALA A 46 12.38 2.29 -9.89
CA ALA A 46 12.97 2.96 -11.05
C ALA A 46 14.28 3.70 -10.73
N GLN A 47 14.44 4.24 -9.52
CA GLN A 47 15.64 5.00 -9.10
C GLN A 47 16.82 4.08 -8.75
N GLU A 48 16.58 2.98 -8.05
CA GLU A 48 17.64 1.99 -7.70
C GLU A 48 18.30 1.36 -8.95
N VAL A 49 17.58 1.39 -10.05
CA VAL A 49 18.01 0.89 -11.36
C VAL A 49 18.93 1.85 -12.09
N THR A 50 18.89 3.14 -11.78
CA THR A 50 19.84 4.09 -12.34
C THR A 50 21.18 3.86 -11.62
N PRO A 51 22.24 3.41 -12.31
CA PRO A 51 23.52 3.22 -11.65
C PRO A 51 24.08 4.60 -11.31
N THR A 52 23.85 5.06 -10.09
CA THR A 52 24.59 6.16 -9.50
C THR A 52 26.00 5.65 -9.27
N ALA A 53 26.90 5.98 -10.18
CA ALA A 53 28.33 5.86 -9.93
C ALA A 53 28.68 6.85 -8.80
N GLY A 54 28.82 6.36 -7.56
CA GLY A 54 29.24 7.19 -6.43
C GLY A 54 29.03 6.59 -5.04
N ASP A 55 29.95 5.70 -4.66
CA ASP A 55 30.67 5.62 -3.37
C ASP A 55 29.94 5.78 -2.00
N GLY A 56 30.09 4.77 -1.13
CA GLY A 56 29.98 4.90 0.34
C GLY A 56 29.18 3.81 1.09
N PRO A 57 29.76 3.11 2.10
CA PRO A 57 29.05 2.08 2.86
C PRO A 57 28.27 2.71 4.03
N ILE A 58 26.94 2.74 3.95
CA ILE A 58 26.10 3.07 5.11
C ILE A 58 25.71 1.76 5.80
N ALA A 59 26.41 1.47 6.90
CA ALA A 59 26.03 0.47 7.87
C ALA A 59 24.87 1.00 8.73
N GLY A 60 23.77 0.25 8.81
CA GLY A 60 22.73 0.44 9.84
C GLY A 60 21.33 0.61 9.29
N ALA A 61 20.70 -0.50 8.89
CA ALA A 61 19.24 -0.62 8.93
C ALA A 61 18.88 -2.04 9.34
N THR A 62 18.27 -2.11 10.51
CA THR A 62 17.70 -3.26 11.19
C THR A 62 16.80 -4.11 10.29
N THR A 63 17.04 -5.41 10.37
CA THR A 63 16.23 -6.56 9.95
C THR A 63 14.73 -6.28 9.72
N GLY A 64 14.34 -6.32 8.44
CA GLY A 64 12.96 -6.42 7.96
C GLY A 64 12.96 -7.07 6.58
N LEU A 65 13.10 -8.40 6.56
CA LEU A 65 12.66 -9.33 5.52
C LEU A 65 13.14 -9.05 4.08
N GLY A 66 14.08 -9.89 3.63
CA GLY A 66 14.60 -9.85 2.26
C GLY A 66 13.55 -10.24 1.22
N SER A 67 13.27 -9.32 0.30
CA SER A 67 12.64 -9.59 -1.01
C SER A 67 12.88 -8.49 -2.05
N SER A 68 13.79 -7.54 -1.80
CA SER A 68 13.94 -6.35 -2.66
C SER A 68 15.32 -6.20 -3.30
N GLU A 69 15.98 -7.32 -3.63
CA GLU A 69 17.10 -7.29 -4.56
C GLU A 69 16.71 -8.17 -5.74
N THR A 70 16.23 -7.58 -6.85
CA THR A 70 16.48 -8.01 -8.24
C THR A 70 15.40 -7.53 -9.20
N GLN A 71 15.83 -6.63 -10.08
CA GLN A 71 15.38 -6.43 -11.47
C GLN A 71 14.20 -5.48 -11.69
N ARG A 72 14.52 -4.32 -12.30
CA ARG A 72 13.68 -3.49 -13.21
C ARG A 72 12.32 -4.09 -13.60
N ARG A 73 11.37 -4.18 -12.69
CA ARG A 73 10.03 -4.69 -12.97
C ARG A 73 9.05 -3.65 -12.49
N VAL A 74 8.22 -3.18 -13.43
CA VAL A 74 6.86 -2.76 -13.10
C VAL A 74 6.35 -3.75 -12.08
N LEU A 75 5.87 -3.28 -10.91
CA LEU A 75 5.41 -4.16 -9.84
C LEU A 75 4.51 -5.21 -10.45
N SER A 76 4.84 -6.49 -10.24
CA SER A 76 3.99 -7.54 -10.75
C SER A 76 2.61 -7.41 -10.10
N PRO A 77 1.54 -7.93 -10.71
CA PRO A 77 0.22 -7.92 -10.07
C PRO A 77 0.24 -8.50 -8.64
N GLN A 78 1.09 -9.50 -8.41
CA GLN A 78 1.28 -10.12 -7.10
C GLN A 78 2.00 -9.19 -6.12
N ASP A 79 3.02 -8.45 -6.56
CA ASP A 79 3.72 -7.48 -5.72
C ASP A 79 2.79 -6.32 -5.31
N VAL A 80 1.90 -5.90 -6.22
CA VAL A 80 0.88 -4.88 -5.89
C VAL A 80 -0.10 -5.39 -4.84
N VAL A 81 -0.58 -6.63 -4.97
CA VAL A 81 -1.45 -7.24 -3.95
C VAL A 81 -0.72 -7.35 -2.61
N ALA A 82 0.52 -7.85 -2.59
CA ALA A 82 1.33 -7.97 -1.38
C ALA A 82 1.57 -6.62 -0.69
N LEU A 83 1.83 -5.56 -1.46
CA LEU A 83 1.96 -4.20 -0.93
C LEU A 83 0.64 -3.72 -0.30
N VAL A 84 -0.50 -3.96 -0.96
CA VAL A 84 -1.81 -3.60 -0.43
C VAL A 84 -2.14 -4.37 0.85
N GLU A 85 -1.78 -5.65 0.93
CA GLU A 85 -1.91 -6.46 2.16
C GLU A 85 -1.04 -5.92 3.30
N ALA A 86 0.20 -5.51 2.99
CA ALA A 86 1.08 -4.87 3.97
C ALA A 86 0.46 -3.55 4.50
N GLU A 87 -0.07 -2.71 3.61
CA GLU A 87 -0.77 -1.47 3.97
C GLU A 87 -2.00 -1.71 4.88
N ILE A 88 -2.72 -2.81 4.69
CA ILE A 88 -3.83 -3.21 5.58
C ILE A 88 -3.28 -3.60 6.95
N ALA A 89 -2.24 -4.43 6.99
CA ALA A 89 -1.62 -4.89 8.23
C ALA A 89 -1.06 -3.72 9.06
N GLU A 90 -0.38 -2.77 8.41
CA GLU A 90 0.16 -1.56 9.05
C GLU A 90 -0.95 -0.71 9.69
N ARG A 91 -2.08 -0.51 9.00
CA ARG A 91 -3.22 0.23 9.58
C ARG A 91 -3.85 -0.48 10.76
N ARG A 92 -3.92 -1.82 10.73
CA ARG A 92 -4.42 -2.61 11.86
C ARG A 92 -3.48 -2.50 13.06
N ALA A 93 -2.18 -2.68 12.88
CA ALA A 93 -1.18 -2.50 13.93
C ALA A 93 -1.20 -1.08 14.53
N ALA A 94 -1.21 -0.06 13.67
CA ALA A 94 -1.30 1.33 14.13
C ALA A 94 -2.61 1.61 14.89
N SER A 95 -3.72 0.92 14.55
CA SER A 95 -4.97 1.06 15.30
C SER A 95 -4.85 0.53 16.74
N GLU A 96 -4.13 -0.57 16.93
CA GLU A 96 -3.89 -1.16 18.25
C GLU A 96 -3.06 -0.22 19.11
N GLU A 97 -1.93 0.27 18.58
CA GLU A 97 -1.06 1.23 19.27
C GLU A 97 -1.81 2.52 19.64
N ILE A 98 -2.66 3.04 18.75
CA ILE A 98 -3.46 4.25 19.00
C ILE A 98 -4.56 4.02 20.04
N GLU A 99 -5.15 2.83 20.08
CA GLU A 99 -6.12 2.46 21.10
C GLU A 99 -5.46 2.36 22.48
N GLU A 100 -4.30 1.71 22.57
CA GLU A 100 -3.49 1.64 23.80
C GLU A 100 -3.06 3.03 24.28
N ALA A 101 -2.81 3.96 23.36
CA ALA A 101 -2.52 5.36 23.66
C ALA A 101 -3.76 6.19 24.05
N GLY A 102 -4.94 5.58 24.20
CA GLY A 102 -6.16 6.21 24.69
C GLY A 102 -6.90 7.06 23.66
N ARG A 103 -6.74 6.79 22.36
CA ARG A 103 -7.44 7.50 21.28
C ARG A 103 -8.34 6.57 20.44
N PRO A 104 -9.41 6.00 21.04
CA PRO A 104 -10.21 4.96 20.42
C PRO A 104 -10.91 5.39 19.12
N ASP A 105 -11.33 6.65 19.00
CA ASP A 105 -11.96 7.15 17.76
C ASP A 105 -11.00 7.10 16.57
N ARG A 106 -9.72 7.49 16.79
CA ARG A 106 -8.72 7.44 15.73
C ARG A 106 -8.31 6.00 15.39
N ALA A 107 -8.31 5.10 16.38
CA ALA A 107 -8.11 3.67 16.14
C ALA A 107 -9.26 3.08 15.30
N ALA A 108 -10.50 3.46 15.59
CA ALA A 108 -11.67 3.06 14.81
C ALA A 108 -11.60 3.57 13.36
N ASP A 109 -11.15 4.81 13.16
CA ASP A 109 -10.91 5.33 11.81
C ASP A 109 -9.89 4.49 11.04
N LEU A 110 -8.74 4.14 11.63
CA LEU A 110 -7.71 3.31 10.98
C LEU A 110 -8.23 1.91 10.63
N ARG A 111 -9.05 1.30 11.49
CA ARG A 111 -9.69 0.01 11.20
C ARG A 111 -10.64 0.12 10.02
N ARG A 112 -11.45 1.18 9.99
CA ARG A 112 -12.36 1.45 8.88
C ARG A 112 -11.60 1.71 7.58
N GLU A 113 -10.46 2.41 7.63
CA GLU A 113 -9.57 2.58 6.48
C GLU A 113 -9.06 1.21 5.97
N ALA A 114 -8.59 0.34 6.88
CA ALA A 114 -8.12 -1.00 6.55
C ALA A 114 -9.22 -1.89 5.93
N ASP A 115 -10.43 -1.86 6.49
CA ASP A 115 -11.58 -2.64 6.00
C ASP A 115 -12.02 -2.18 4.59
N VAL A 116 -11.94 -0.88 4.30
CA VAL A 116 -12.21 -0.34 2.95
C VAL A 116 -11.22 -0.88 1.92
N ILE A 117 -9.94 -0.93 2.28
CA ILE A 117 -8.89 -1.42 1.39
C ILE A 117 -9.03 -2.95 1.21
N GLU A 118 -9.28 -3.68 2.29
CA GLU A 118 -9.51 -5.14 2.25
C GLU A 118 -10.75 -5.51 1.41
N ALA A 119 -11.79 -4.69 1.43
CA ALA A 119 -12.96 -4.89 0.58
C ALA A 119 -12.62 -4.81 -0.92
N ALA A 120 -11.62 -4.02 -1.31
CA ALA A 120 -11.14 -3.98 -2.70
C ALA A 120 -10.40 -5.27 -3.09
N LEU A 121 -9.69 -5.93 -2.15
CA LEU A 121 -9.04 -7.22 -2.40
C LEU A 121 -10.05 -8.37 -2.58
N ARG A 122 -11.15 -8.34 -1.83
CA ARG A 122 -12.17 -9.39 -1.86
C ARG A 122 -13.11 -9.33 -3.06
N PHE A 123 -13.27 -8.14 -3.66
CA PHE A 123 -14.16 -7.92 -4.80
C PHE A 123 -13.41 -7.17 -5.93
N PRO A 124 -12.46 -7.86 -6.58
CA PRO A 124 -11.71 -7.31 -7.71
C PRO A 124 -12.60 -7.04 -8.94
#